data_AF-A0A1D6NAE7-F1
#
_entry.id   AF-A0A1D6NAE7-F1
#
_cell.length_a   1.000
_cell.length_b   1.000
_cell.length_c   1.000
_cell.angle_alpha   90.00
_cell.angle_beta   90.00
_cell.angle_gamma   90.00
#
_symmetry.space_group_name_H-M   'P 1'
#
loop_
_entity.id
_entity.type
_entity.pdbx_description
1 polymer ?
#
loop_
_entity_poly.entity_id
_entity_poly.type
_entity_poly.pdbx_seq_one_letter_code
_entity_poly.pdbx_strand_id
1 'polypeptide(L)'
;MYKSRLQELCQKRRWAPPLYEPTREGPAHAPLFRATVVVNGERFSSRDEGEKSLKEAYNLAAMAAFDNLIALPAAALAPAPAAPAPPSSETQLPYKSQLQIYAQKRGKLLPSYRPIHGGSLHAPLFKSEVTIDGQTFESPEYCHTMKEAETVAAKVALMSLPQEANPTQQLLLPSVNYKNLLQELVQKEGFPLPIYNTASDVSNYSAAFVSTVEIHGVTFHGKPGNTKKQAEMNAAKSAFEHFKNIC
;
A
#
# COMPACT_ATOMS: atom_id res chain seq x y z
N MET A 1 15.42 -12.22 -11.98
CA MET A 1 14.50 -12.72 -13.02
C MET A 1 13.81 -11.55 -13.69
N TYR A 2 13.55 -11.65 -14.99
CA TYR A 2 12.94 -10.58 -15.78
C TYR A 2 11.45 -10.35 -15.46
N LYS A 3 10.75 -11.36 -14.91
CA LYS A 3 9.35 -11.20 -14.48
C LYS A 3 9.16 -10.05 -13.47
N SER A 4 10.05 -9.94 -12.49
CA SER A 4 10.00 -8.88 -11.47
C SER A 4 10.36 -7.51 -12.05
N ARG A 5 11.36 -7.44 -12.94
CA ARG A 5 11.76 -6.19 -13.61
C ARG A 5 10.67 -5.66 -14.53
N LEU A 6 10.00 -6.56 -15.27
CA LEU A 6 8.86 -6.20 -16.11
C LEU A 6 7.68 -5.70 -15.27
N GLN A 7 7.40 -6.35 -14.14
CA GLN A 7 6.35 -5.91 -13.21
C GLN A 7 6.64 -4.51 -12.63
N GLU A 8 7.89 -4.25 -12.23
CA GLU A 8 8.33 -2.94 -11.76
C GLU A 8 8.21 -1.86 -12.85
N LEU A 9 8.56 -2.20 -14.09
CA LEU A 9 8.41 -1.31 -15.24
C LEU A 9 6.93 -0.95 -15.48
N CYS A 10 6.03 -1.94 -15.45
CA CYS A 10 4.58 -1.70 -15.57
C CYS A 10 4.08 -0.78 -14.46
N GLN A 11 4.49 -1.00 -13.21
CA GLN A 11 4.10 -0.15 -12.07
C GLN A 11 4.61 1.29 -12.26
N LYS A 12 5.88 1.46 -12.64
CA LYS A 12 6.48 2.78 -12.88
C LYS A 12 5.78 3.54 -14.02
N ARG A 13 5.32 2.82 -15.04
CA ARG A 13 4.61 3.36 -16.21
C ARG A 13 3.08 3.42 -16.02
N ARG A 14 2.56 2.99 -14.87
CA ARG A 14 1.13 2.84 -14.58
C ARG A 14 0.37 1.97 -15.59
N TRP A 15 1.04 0.97 -16.16
CA TRP A 15 0.39 -0.02 -17.02
C TRP A 15 -0.26 -1.12 -16.20
N ALA A 16 -1.26 -1.76 -16.80
CA ALA A 16 -1.84 -2.99 -16.26
C ALA A 16 -0.74 -4.04 -16.00
N PRO A 17 -0.93 -4.92 -14.99
CA PRO A 17 0.03 -5.97 -14.70
C PRO A 17 0.23 -6.89 -15.93
N PRO A 18 1.46 -7.38 -16.16
CA PRO A 18 1.75 -8.26 -17.30
C PRO A 18 0.95 -9.56 -17.20
N LEU A 19 0.16 -9.87 -18.24
CA LEU A 19 -0.59 -11.12 -18.34
C LEU A 19 0.27 -12.18 -19.03
N TYR A 20 0.44 -13.34 -18.41
CA TYR A 20 1.21 -14.45 -18.99
C TYR A 20 0.28 -15.57 -19.45
N GLU A 21 0.42 -15.96 -20.71
CA GLU A 21 -0.31 -17.05 -21.34
C GLU A 21 0.67 -18.20 -21.64
N PRO A 22 0.57 -19.35 -20.96
CA PRO A 22 1.40 -20.50 -21.23
C PRO A 22 0.89 -21.28 -22.44
N THR A 23 1.81 -21.78 -23.25
CA THR A 23 1.50 -22.75 -24.30
C THR A 23 2.40 -23.96 -24.11
N ARG A 24 1.80 -25.15 -24.12
CA ARG A 24 2.53 -26.42 -24.02
C ARG A 24 2.30 -27.20 -25.31
N GLU A 25 3.39 -27.50 -25.99
CA GLU A 25 3.40 -28.22 -27.26
C GLU A 25 4.30 -29.46 -27.14
N GLY A 26 4.21 -30.34 -28.13
CA GLY A 26 5.08 -31.51 -28.25
C GLY A 26 4.61 -32.75 -27.47
N PRO A 27 5.35 -33.87 -27.62
CA PRO A 27 4.98 -35.15 -27.02
C PRO A 27 4.99 -35.11 -25.49
N ALA A 28 4.19 -35.96 -24.84
CA ALA A 28 4.14 -36.06 -23.37
C ALA A 28 5.52 -36.33 -22.73
N HIS A 29 6.40 -37.04 -23.44
CA HIS A 29 7.76 -37.38 -23.01
C HIS A 29 8.82 -36.31 -23.34
N ALA A 30 8.47 -35.28 -24.12
CA ALA A 30 9.34 -34.19 -24.52
C ALA A 30 8.54 -32.89 -24.73
N PRO A 31 7.92 -32.34 -23.66
CA PRO A 31 7.11 -31.15 -23.78
C PRO A 31 7.98 -29.91 -24.03
N LEU A 32 7.53 -29.09 -24.98
CA LEU A 32 8.07 -27.76 -25.24
C LEU A 32 7.13 -26.72 -24.64
N PHE A 33 7.68 -25.80 -23.87
CA PHE A 33 6.93 -24.74 -23.20
C PHE A 33 7.21 -23.41 -23.88
N ARG A 34 6.15 -22.71 -24.24
CA ARG A 34 6.20 -21.32 -24.67
C ARG A 34 5.40 -20.47 -23.71
N ALA A 35 5.70 -19.19 -23.72
CA ALA A 35 4.89 -18.21 -23.04
C ALA A 35 4.76 -16.96 -23.86
N THR A 36 3.59 -16.36 -23.81
CA THR A 36 3.33 -15.02 -24.30
C THR A 36 3.04 -14.13 -23.09
N VAL A 37 3.63 -12.94 -23.08
CA VAL A 37 3.30 -11.90 -22.10
C VAL A 37 2.65 -10.73 -22.81
N VAL A 38 1.53 -10.25 -22.27
CA VAL A 38 0.81 -9.09 -22.77
C VAL A 38 1.06 -7.90 -21.86
N VAL A 39 1.59 -6.81 -22.40
CA VAL A 39 1.85 -5.55 -21.68
C VAL A 39 1.36 -4.39 -22.52
N ASN A 40 0.47 -3.56 -21.96
CA ASN A 40 -0.08 -2.38 -22.63
C ASN A 40 -0.71 -2.68 -24.02
N GLY A 41 -1.32 -3.86 -24.17
CA GLY A 41 -1.91 -4.31 -25.44
C GLY A 41 -0.93 -4.92 -26.43
N GLU A 42 0.38 -4.83 -26.18
CA GLU A 42 1.41 -5.48 -26.98
C GLU A 42 1.71 -6.89 -26.46
N ARG A 43 1.96 -7.83 -27.38
CA ARG A 43 2.23 -9.23 -27.06
C ARG A 43 3.69 -9.57 -27.37
N PHE A 44 4.37 -10.19 -26.41
CA PHE A 44 5.75 -10.63 -26.54
C PHE A 44 5.86 -12.11 -26.20
N SER A 45 6.35 -12.92 -27.12
CA SER A 45 6.49 -14.37 -26.94
C SER A 45 7.93 -14.77 -26.67
N SER A 46 8.11 -15.89 -25.95
CA SER A 46 9.37 -16.63 -25.93
C SER A 46 9.69 -17.21 -27.32
N ARG A 47 10.94 -17.65 -27.55
CA ARG A 47 11.42 -18.15 -28.84
C ARG A 47 10.56 -19.25 -29.45
N ASP A 48 10.66 -19.36 -30.78
CA ASP A 48 9.92 -20.34 -31.57
C ASP A 48 10.38 -21.79 -31.46
N GLU A 49 11.43 -22.07 -30.70
CA GLU A 49 11.91 -23.44 -30.52
C GLU A 49 11.28 -24.12 -29.29
N GLY A 50 10.61 -23.34 -28.43
CA GLY A 50 10.04 -23.80 -27.17
C GLY A 50 11.11 -24.16 -26.14
N GLU A 51 10.80 -23.95 -24.88
CA GLU A 51 11.73 -24.13 -23.76
C GLU A 51 11.47 -25.45 -23.02
N LYS A 52 12.50 -25.96 -22.35
CA LYS A 52 12.39 -27.19 -21.55
C LYS A 52 11.61 -26.99 -20.24
N SER A 53 11.32 -25.74 -19.86
CA SER A 53 10.57 -25.39 -18.66
C SER A 53 9.67 -24.18 -18.87
N LEU A 54 8.46 -24.23 -18.29
CA LEU A 54 7.54 -23.10 -18.28
C LEU A 54 8.11 -21.87 -17.55
N LYS A 55 8.94 -22.09 -16.53
CA LYS A 55 9.59 -21.01 -15.77
C LYS A 55 10.56 -20.23 -16.66
N GLU A 56 11.29 -20.94 -17.52
CA GLU A 56 12.24 -20.37 -18.47
C GLU A 56 11.51 -19.66 -19.61
N ALA A 57 10.48 -20.28 -20.19
CA ALA A 57 9.60 -19.67 -21.17
C ALA A 57 9.04 -18.33 -20.68
N TYR A 58 8.53 -18.29 -19.44
CA TYR A 58 8.05 -17.05 -18.83
C TYR A 58 9.12 -15.99 -18.63
N ASN A 59 10.33 -16.38 -18.24
CA ASN A 59 11.42 -15.44 -18.03
C ASN A 59 11.92 -14.86 -19.37
N LEU A 60 11.94 -15.66 -20.44
CA LEU A 60 12.31 -15.21 -21.79
C LEU A 60 11.25 -14.30 -22.41
N ALA A 61 9.96 -14.64 -22.29
CA ALA A 61 8.88 -13.74 -22.71
C ALA A 61 8.95 -12.41 -21.95
N ALA A 62 9.22 -12.45 -20.64
CA ALA A 62 9.38 -11.25 -19.83
C ALA A 62 10.61 -10.41 -20.22
N MET A 63 11.71 -11.07 -20.61
CA MET A 63 12.92 -10.41 -21.11
C MET A 63 12.65 -9.69 -22.44
N ALA A 64 12.04 -10.39 -23.39
CA ALA A 64 11.66 -9.81 -24.68
C ALA A 64 10.75 -8.58 -24.52
N ALA A 65 9.75 -8.66 -23.65
CA ALA A 65 8.91 -7.51 -23.33
C ALA A 65 9.71 -6.37 -22.68
N PHE A 66 10.54 -6.68 -21.68
CA PHE A 66 11.29 -5.65 -20.95
C PHE A 66 12.25 -4.87 -21.86
N ASP A 67 13.00 -5.56 -22.70
CA ASP A 67 14.00 -4.94 -23.59
C ASP A 67 13.33 -4.06 -24.66
N ASN A 68 12.16 -4.47 -25.19
CA ASN A 68 11.40 -3.66 -26.13
C ASN A 68 10.78 -2.43 -25.44
N LEU A 69 10.18 -2.62 -24.26
CA LEU A 69 9.47 -1.54 -23.56
C LEU A 69 10.39 -0.50 -22.92
N ILE A 70 11.64 -0.88 -22.58
CA ILE A 70 12.64 0.09 -22.08
C ILE A 70 13.26 0.91 -23.23
N ALA A 71 13.34 0.33 -24.43
CA ALA A 71 13.83 1.02 -25.63
C ALA A 71 12.82 2.05 -26.18
N LEU A 72 11.54 1.95 -25.80
CA LEU A 72 10.50 2.90 -26.23
C LEU A 72 10.56 4.22 -25.41
N PRO A 73 10.76 5.38 -26.05
CA PRO A 73 10.73 6.67 -25.37
C PRO A 73 9.31 6.99 -24.87
N ALA A 74 9.21 7.55 -23.65
CA ALA A 74 7.95 7.82 -22.96
C ALA A 74 6.94 8.69 -23.75
N ALA A 75 7.42 9.46 -24.72
CA ALA A 75 6.62 10.37 -25.54
C ALA A 75 5.93 9.70 -26.75
N ALA A 76 6.32 8.47 -27.12
CA ALA A 76 5.78 7.79 -28.32
C ALA A 76 4.46 7.04 -28.07
N LEU A 77 4.00 6.98 -26.83
CA LEU A 77 2.74 6.32 -26.45
C LEU A 77 1.70 7.36 -26.09
N ALA A 78 1.18 8.07 -27.10
CA ALA A 78 -0.12 8.70 -26.96
C ALA A 78 -1.18 7.59 -26.76
N PRO A 79 -2.14 7.75 -25.84
CA PRO A 79 -3.15 6.74 -25.60
C PRO A 79 -4.06 6.63 -26.83
N ALA A 80 -4.07 5.46 -27.48
CA ALA A 80 -5.20 5.08 -28.32
C ALA A 80 -6.47 5.06 -27.44
N PRO A 81 -7.65 5.46 -27.97
CA PRO A 81 -8.88 5.54 -27.20
C PRO A 81 -9.38 4.11 -26.94
N ALA A 82 -8.84 3.48 -25.90
CA ALA A 82 -9.30 2.18 -25.43
C ALA A 82 -10.53 2.37 -24.54
N ALA A 83 -11.56 1.60 -24.86
CA ALA A 83 -12.83 1.43 -24.18
C ALA A 83 -12.76 1.50 -22.64
N PRO A 84 -13.85 1.90 -21.94
CA PRO A 84 -13.87 2.04 -20.50
C PRO A 84 -13.46 0.72 -19.85
N ALA A 85 -12.29 0.71 -19.22
CA ALA A 85 -11.87 -0.39 -18.38
C ALA A 85 -12.95 -0.61 -17.30
N PRO A 86 -13.35 -1.85 -17.00
CA PRO A 86 -14.22 -2.11 -15.87
C PRO A 86 -13.53 -1.53 -14.62
N PRO A 87 -14.29 -0.88 -13.70
CA PRO A 87 -13.72 -0.25 -12.52
C PRO A 87 -12.99 -1.31 -11.70
N SER A 88 -11.69 -1.40 -11.91
CA SER A 88 -10.80 -2.26 -11.15
C SER A 88 -10.65 -1.54 -9.82
N SER A 89 -11.41 -2.02 -8.84
CA SER A 89 -11.49 -1.60 -7.44
C SER A 89 -10.41 -0.59 -7.07
N GLU A 90 -10.81 0.67 -6.99
CA GLU A 90 -10.02 1.76 -6.41
C GLU A 90 -9.21 1.21 -5.24
N THR A 91 -7.90 1.46 -5.27
CA THR A 91 -6.86 1.14 -4.29
C THR A 91 -7.38 1.09 -2.85
N GLN A 92 -8.10 0.01 -2.50
CA GLN A 92 -8.62 -0.16 -1.17
C GLN A 92 -7.41 -0.50 -0.31
N LEU A 93 -7.16 0.33 0.70
CA LEU A 93 -6.13 0.09 1.69
C LEU A 93 -6.22 -1.37 2.17
N PRO A 94 -5.09 -2.10 2.32
CA PRO A 94 -5.13 -3.48 2.79
C PRO A 94 -5.96 -3.61 4.08
N TYR A 95 -6.78 -4.66 4.21
CA TYR A 95 -7.71 -4.82 5.34
C TYR A 95 -7.02 -4.74 6.71
N LYS A 96 -5.78 -5.24 6.85
CA LYS A 96 -4.99 -5.10 8.08
C LYS A 96 -4.73 -3.63 8.44
N SER A 97 -4.44 -2.80 7.44
CA SER A 97 -4.23 -1.35 7.61
C SER A 97 -5.54 -0.66 7.97
N GLN A 98 -6.64 -1.01 7.31
CA GLN A 98 -7.98 -0.48 7.65
C GLN A 98 -8.38 -0.81 9.10
N LEU A 99 -8.12 -2.03 9.57
CA LEU A 99 -8.43 -2.46 10.94
C LEU A 99 -7.53 -1.77 11.98
N GLN A 100 -6.25 -1.56 11.65
CA GLN A 100 -5.34 -0.78 12.49
C GLN A 100 -5.81 0.68 12.61
N ILE A 101 -6.19 1.27 11.48
CA ILE A 101 -6.80 2.60 11.37
C ILE A 101 -8.05 2.69 12.26
N TYR A 102 -8.93 1.70 12.18
CA TYR A 102 -10.14 1.63 13.02
C TYR A 102 -9.80 1.63 14.52
N ALA A 103 -8.85 0.79 14.94
CA ALA A 103 -8.42 0.71 16.33
C ALA A 103 -7.88 2.05 16.84
N GLN A 104 -6.99 2.68 16.07
CA GLN A 104 -6.40 3.98 16.41
C GLN A 104 -7.45 5.10 16.51
N LYS A 105 -8.38 5.17 15.54
CA LYS A 105 -9.47 6.15 15.55
C LYS A 105 -10.33 6.08 16.81
N ARG A 106 -10.57 4.86 17.29
CA ARG A 106 -11.43 4.59 18.45
C ARG A 106 -10.67 4.59 19.78
N GLY A 107 -9.37 4.90 19.77
CA GLY A 107 -8.52 4.83 20.97
C GLY A 107 -8.43 3.43 21.56
N LYS A 108 -8.61 2.40 20.73
CA LYS A 108 -8.57 0.99 21.15
C LYS A 108 -7.16 0.44 21.03
N LEU A 109 -6.92 -0.68 21.70
CA LEU A 109 -5.68 -1.43 21.55
C LEU A 109 -5.51 -1.87 20.10
N LEU A 110 -4.26 -1.89 19.64
CA LEU A 110 -3.93 -2.33 18.29
C LEU A 110 -4.35 -3.79 18.09
N PRO A 111 -4.77 -4.17 16.87
CA PRO A 111 -5.18 -5.54 16.59
C PRO A 111 -4.03 -6.52 16.81
N SER A 112 -4.29 -7.58 17.58
CA SER A 112 -3.34 -8.68 17.79
C SER A 112 -3.70 -9.86 16.92
N TYR A 113 -2.73 -10.44 16.21
CA TYR A 113 -2.95 -11.58 15.33
C TYR A 113 -2.33 -12.83 15.93
N ARG A 114 -3.09 -13.93 15.94
CA ARG A 114 -2.63 -15.26 16.34
C ARG A 114 -2.75 -16.22 15.16
N PRO A 115 -1.67 -16.92 14.80
CA PRO A 115 -1.70 -17.93 13.75
C PRO A 115 -2.30 -19.25 14.26
N ILE A 116 -3.09 -19.90 13.41
CA ILE A 116 -3.57 -21.27 13.59
C ILE A 116 -3.04 -22.09 12.42
N HIS A 117 -2.31 -23.15 12.74
CA HIS A 117 -1.77 -24.07 11.75
C HIS A 117 -2.67 -25.30 11.63
N GLY A 118 -2.95 -25.71 10.40
CA GLY A 118 -3.68 -26.93 10.09
C GLY A 118 -3.14 -27.60 8.83
N GLY A 119 -3.85 -28.62 8.37
CA GLY A 119 -3.48 -29.39 7.18
C GLY A 119 -2.43 -30.48 7.46
N SER A 120 -1.96 -31.13 6.39
CA SER A 120 -0.95 -32.17 6.46
C SER A 120 0.45 -31.59 6.22
N LEU A 121 1.50 -32.36 6.52
CA LEU A 121 2.89 -31.97 6.25
C LEU A 121 3.16 -31.63 4.77
N HIS A 122 2.36 -32.19 3.86
CA HIS A 122 2.49 -31.97 2.42
C HIS A 122 1.47 -30.95 1.86
N ALA A 123 0.51 -30.51 2.67
CA ALA A 123 -0.51 -29.54 2.32
C ALA A 123 -0.85 -28.68 3.56
N PRO A 124 0.06 -27.77 3.97
CA PRO A 124 -0.16 -26.92 5.12
C PRO A 124 -1.28 -25.91 4.83
N LEU A 125 -2.11 -25.72 5.84
CA LEU A 125 -3.26 -24.82 5.83
C LEU A 125 -3.12 -23.85 7.00
N PHE A 126 -3.55 -22.61 6.78
CA PHE A 126 -3.37 -21.53 7.73
C PHE A 126 -4.69 -20.82 8.01
N LYS A 127 -4.99 -20.62 9.29
CA LYS A 127 -6.03 -19.72 9.76
C LYS A 127 -5.38 -18.65 10.63
N SER A 128 -6.11 -17.56 10.85
CA SER A 128 -5.67 -16.52 11.76
C SER A 128 -6.84 -16.04 12.59
N GLU A 129 -6.57 -15.81 13.87
CA GLU A 129 -7.44 -15.05 14.75
C GLU A 129 -6.89 -13.62 14.85
N VAL A 130 -7.79 -12.64 14.85
CA VAL A 130 -7.48 -11.25 15.16
C VAL A 130 -8.32 -10.81 16.35
N THR A 131 -7.66 -10.29 17.38
CA THR A 131 -8.32 -9.72 18.56
C THR A 131 -8.27 -8.20 18.49
N ILE A 132 -9.44 -7.57 18.55
CA ILE A 132 -9.61 -6.12 18.59
C ILE A 132 -10.72 -5.77 19.57
N ASP A 133 -10.45 -4.82 20.48
CA ASP A 133 -11.41 -4.38 21.51
C ASP A 133 -11.94 -5.54 22.40
N GLY A 134 -11.08 -6.53 22.69
CA GLY A 134 -11.45 -7.73 23.46
C GLY A 134 -12.34 -8.72 22.70
N GLN A 135 -12.69 -8.43 21.44
CA GLN A 135 -13.40 -9.34 20.55
C GLN A 135 -12.41 -10.06 19.64
N THR A 136 -12.55 -11.37 19.52
CA THR A 136 -11.70 -12.19 18.65
C THR A 136 -12.49 -12.65 17.44
N PHE A 137 -11.91 -12.44 16.26
CA PHE A 137 -12.47 -12.82 14.98
C PHE A 137 -11.52 -13.79 14.28
N GLU A 138 -12.04 -14.92 13.82
CA GLU A 138 -11.26 -15.93 13.12
C GLU A 138 -11.55 -15.86 11.62
N SER A 139 -10.54 -16.11 10.79
CA SER A 139 -10.77 -16.41 9.37
C SER A 139 -11.70 -17.63 9.24
N PRO A 140 -12.79 -17.59 8.46
CA PRO A 140 -13.76 -18.70 8.42
C PRO A 140 -13.15 -19.97 7.81
N GLU A 141 -12.34 -19.81 6.77
CA GLU A 141 -11.74 -20.91 6.03
C GLU A 141 -10.22 -20.95 6.21
N TYR A 142 -9.64 -22.12 5.97
CA TYR A 142 -8.21 -22.31 5.90
C TYR A 142 -7.66 -21.77 4.57
N CYS A 143 -6.64 -20.92 4.66
CA CYS A 143 -5.92 -20.36 3.53
C CYS A 143 -4.61 -21.12 3.25
N HIS A 144 -4.04 -20.93 2.07
CA HIS A 144 -2.75 -21.53 1.70
C HIS A 144 -1.54 -20.74 2.20
N THR A 145 -1.75 -19.50 2.67
CA THR A 145 -0.69 -18.66 3.22
C THR A 145 -1.13 -17.94 4.50
N MET A 146 -0.17 -17.70 5.41
CA MET A 146 -0.44 -16.95 6.65
C MET A 146 -0.90 -15.52 6.39
N LYS A 147 -0.30 -14.83 5.41
CA LYS A 147 -0.65 -13.44 5.06
C LYS A 147 -2.10 -13.31 4.59
N GLU A 148 -2.57 -14.29 3.83
CA GLU A 148 -3.94 -14.37 3.39
C GLU A 148 -4.88 -14.61 4.57
N ALA A 149 -4.56 -15.59 5.43
CA ALA A 149 -5.33 -15.87 6.64
C ALA A 149 -5.49 -14.65 7.55
N GLU A 150 -4.41 -13.90 7.80
CA GLU A 150 -4.45 -12.64 8.57
C GLU A 150 -5.31 -11.56 7.90
N THR A 151 -5.24 -11.46 6.57
CA THR A 151 -6.02 -10.47 5.81
C THR A 151 -7.51 -10.81 5.84
N VAL A 152 -7.85 -12.10 5.73
CA VAL A 152 -9.21 -12.60 5.84
C VAL A 152 -9.76 -12.37 7.24
N ALA A 153 -8.99 -12.70 8.29
CA ALA A 153 -9.38 -12.42 9.68
C ALA A 153 -9.62 -10.92 9.91
N ALA A 154 -8.75 -10.06 9.38
CA ALA A 154 -8.93 -8.61 9.46
C ALA A 154 -10.19 -8.12 8.74
N LYS A 155 -10.51 -8.70 7.57
CA LYS A 155 -11.74 -8.41 6.83
C LYS A 155 -12.97 -8.82 7.64
N VAL A 156 -13.00 -10.01 8.23
CA VAL A 156 -14.10 -10.49 9.07
C VAL A 156 -14.33 -9.54 10.24
N ALA A 157 -13.26 -9.19 10.96
CA ALA A 157 -13.33 -8.21 12.05
C ALA A 157 -13.95 -6.88 11.58
N LEU A 158 -13.46 -6.31 10.47
CA LEU A 158 -14.00 -5.06 9.93
C LEU A 158 -15.49 -5.14 9.55
N MET A 159 -15.93 -6.27 9.00
CA MET A 159 -17.33 -6.46 8.61
C MET A 159 -18.26 -6.71 9.81
N SER A 160 -17.72 -7.22 10.91
CA SER A 160 -18.48 -7.47 12.15
C SER A 160 -18.47 -6.30 13.13
N LEU A 161 -17.52 -5.37 13.00
CA LEU A 161 -17.45 -4.18 13.84
C LEU A 161 -18.50 -3.15 13.42
N PRO A 162 -19.11 -2.40 14.37
CA PRO A 162 -20.10 -1.38 14.04
C PRO A 162 -19.52 -0.29 13.13
N GLN A 163 -20.01 -0.23 11.91
CA GLN A 163 -19.73 0.86 10.98
C GLN A 163 -20.62 2.03 11.36
N GLU A 164 -20.16 2.91 12.26
CA GLU A 164 -20.93 4.11 12.55
C GLU A 164 -21.01 5.01 11.32
N ALA A 165 -22.23 5.50 11.06
CA ALA A 165 -22.47 6.59 10.15
C ALA A 165 -21.59 7.77 10.56
N ASN A 166 -20.71 8.18 9.65
CA ASN A 166 -19.82 9.35 9.73
C ASN A 166 -20.31 10.44 10.71
N PRO A 167 -19.55 10.69 11.79
CA PRO A 167 -19.25 12.04 12.21
C PRO A 167 -17.90 12.41 11.59
N THR A 168 -17.98 13.20 10.52
CA THR A 168 -16.98 14.20 10.14
C THR A 168 -15.51 13.78 10.11
N GLN A 169 -15.01 13.55 8.89
CA GLN A 169 -13.76 14.14 8.38
C GLN A 169 -12.53 14.17 9.32
N GLN A 170 -12.36 13.22 10.22
CA GLN A 170 -11.04 12.92 10.78
C GLN A 170 -10.33 12.01 9.77
N LEU A 171 -9.86 12.69 8.72
CA LEU A 171 -8.93 12.20 7.71
C LEU A 171 -7.77 11.48 8.41
N LEU A 172 -7.88 10.15 8.46
CA LEU A 172 -6.70 9.30 8.43
C LEU A 172 -6.21 9.34 7.00
N LEU A 173 -5.40 10.34 6.68
CA LEU A 173 -4.51 10.17 5.55
C LEU A 173 -3.49 9.07 5.92
N PRO A 174 -3.10 8.24 4.94
CA PRO A 174 -1.96 7.34 5.09
C PRO A 174 -0.77 8.18 5.52
N SER A 175 -0.23 7.96 6.73
CA SER A 175 0.98 8.58 7.29
C SER A 175 1.44 9.85 6.54
N VAL A 176 0.60 10.89 6.52
CA VAL A 176 1.05 12.17 5.96
C VAL A 176 1.98 12.73 6.99
N ASN A 177 3.25 12.76 6.62
CA ASN A 177 4.22 13.51 7.36
C ASN A 177 3.88 14.99 7.16
N TYR A 178 3.04 15.54 8.05
CA TYR A 178 2.62 16.94 7.99
C TYR A 178 3.82 17.89 8.02
N LYS A 179 4.98 17.45 8.54
CA LYS A 179 6.23 18.21 8.43
C LYS A 179 6.68 18.37 6.98
N ASN A 180 6.61 17.30 6.18
CA ASN A 180 6.95 17.34 4.75
C ASN A 180 5.93 18.17 3.97
N LEU A 181 4.63 17.96 4.21
CA LEU A 181 3.59 18.74 3.52
C LEU A 181 3.69 20.24 3.83
N LEU A 182 3.93 20.58 5.09
CA LEU A 182 4.13 21.95 5.51
C LEU A 182 5.39 22.54 4.88
N GLN A 183 6.48 21.76 4.82
CA GLN A 183 7.72 22.16 4.18
C GLN A 183 7.53 22.42 2.68
N GLU A 184 6.84 21.54 1.96
CA GLU A 184 6.52 21.74 0.53
C GLU A 184 5.65 22.98 0.32
N LEU A 185 4.66 23.22 1.19
CA LEU A 185 3.79 24.39 1.10
C LEU A 185 4.57 25.70 1.31
N VAL A 186 5.35 25.81 2.39
CA VAL A 186 6.10 27.05 2.66
C VAL A 186 7.16 27.34 1.59
N GLN A 187 7.80 26.30 1.04
CA GLN A 187 8.74 26.45 -0.06
C GLN A 187 8.04 26.93 -1.34
N LYS A 188 6.86 26.41 -1.63
CA LYS A 188 6.05 26.82 -2.79
C LYS A 188 5.62 28.29 -2.70
N GLU A 189 5.25 28.74 -1.50
CA GLU A 189 4.83 30.12 -1.23
C GLU A 189 6.02 31.09 -1.02
N GLY A 190 7.26 30.59 -1.05
CA GLY A 190 8.47 31.41 -0.86
C GLY A 190 8.73 31.82 0.60
N PHE A 191 8.09 31.19 1.57
CA PHE A 191 8.31 31.42 2.99
C PHE A 191 9.58 30.70 3.51
N PRO A 192 10.20 31.20 4.60
CA PRO A 192 11.30 30.49 5.25
C PRO A 192 10.86 29.13 5.82
N LEU A 193 11.83 28.22 5.99
CA LEU A 193 11.56 26.88 6.50
C LEU A 193 10.95 26.91 7.92
N PRO A 194 10.07 25.97 8.28
CA PRO A 194 9.39 25.96 9.57
C PRO A 194 10.35 25.65 10.71
N ILE A 195 10.28 26.41 11.81
CA ILE A 195 11.09 26.18 13.01
C ILE A 195 10.23 25.48 14.07
N TYR A 196 10.68 24.33 14.57
CA TYR A 196 9.98 23.57 15.60
C TYR A 196 10.63 23.75 16.96
N ASN A 197 9.81 23.98 17.99
CA ASN A 197 10.25 23.97 19.38
C ASN A 197 9.39 22.97 20.18
N THR A 198 10.02 22.08 20.94
CA THR A 198 9.31 21.03 21.67
C THR A 198 9.66 21.10 23.14
N ALA A 199 8.66 21.38 23.97
CA ALA A 199 8.76 21.39 25.42
C ALA A 199 8.11 20.13 26.01
N SER A 200 8.76 19.52 27.00
CA SER A 200 8.10 18.54 27.86
C SER A 200 7.32 19.30 28.93
N ASP A 201 6.01 19.06 29.03
CA ASP A 201 5.23 19.58 30.15
C ASP A 201 5.45 18.65 31.35
N VAL A 202 6.39 19.04 32.22
CA VAL A 202 6.76 18.27 33.42
C VAL A 202 5.81 18.58 34.59
N SER A 203 4.90 19.56 34.43
CA SER A 203 4.04 20.06 35.51
C SER A 203 2.71 19.31 35.61
N ASN A 204 2.27 18.69 34.52
CA ASN A 204 1.12 17.78 34.52
C ASN A 204 1.65 16.36 34.63
N TYR A 205 1.22 15.59 35.62
CA TYR A 205 1.64 14.19 35.88
C TYR A 205 1.37 13.20 34.72
N SER A 206 0.94 13.68 33.55
CA SER A 206 0.93 13.00 32.27
C SER A 206 2.19 13.37 31.49
N ALA A 207 3.01 12.40 31.09
CA ALA A 207 4.20 12.61 30.27
C ALA A 207 3.86 13.12 28.84
N ALA A 208 3.39 14.37 28.76
CA ALA A 208 2.93 15.01 27.55
C ALA A 208 3.99 15.96 27.01
N PHE A 209 4.24 15.87 25.71
CA PHE A 209 5.09 16.77 24.95
C PHE A 209 4.20 17.76 24.21
N VAL A 210 4.55 19.03 24.26
CA VAL A 210 3.91 20.09 23.48
C VAL A 210 4.94 20.63 22.52
N SER A 211 4.54 20.80 21.26
CA SER A 211 5.41 21.38 20.24
C SER A 211 4.74 22.57 19.60
N THR A 212 5.55 23.55 19.24
CA THR A 212 5.16 24.72 18.46
C THR A 212 5.93 24.74 17.15
N VAL A 213 5.30 25.27 16.11
CA VAL A 213 5.94 25.52 14.82
C VAL A 213 5.77 26.98 14.44
N GLU A 214 6.87 27.62 14.06
CA GLU A 214 6.89 29.01 13.61
C GLU A 214 7.13 29.07 12.10
N ILE A 215 6.25 29.79 11.39
CA ILE A 215 6.33 30.04 9.96
C ILE A 215 6.00 31.51 9.73
N HIS A 216 6.92 32.25 9.11
CA HIS A 216 6.71 33.65 8.73
C HIS A 216 6.26 34.55 9.91
N GLY A 217 6.86 34.35 11.09
CA GLY A 217 6.53 35.09 12.31
C GLY A 217 5.20 34.68 12.98
N VAL A 218 4.51 33.68 12.44
CA VAL A 218 3.29 33.11 13.03
C VAL A 218 3.62 31.79 13.71
N THR A 219 3.29 31.69 14.99
CA THR A 219 3.54 30.51 15.81
C THR A 219 2.25 29.72 16.02
N PHE A 220 2.30 28.43 15.70
CA PHE A 220 1.20 27.49 15.85
C PHE A 220 1.49 26.49 16.95
N HIS A 221 0.49 26.24 17.79
CA HIS A 221 0.59 25.31 18.91
C HIS A 221 -0.08 23.98 18.57
N GLY A 222 0.70 22.90 18.61
CA GLY A 222 0.19 21.54 18.46
C GLY A 222 -0.53 21.05 19.72
N LYS A 223 -1.54 20.19 19.53
CA LYS A 223 -2.12 19.44 20.66
C LYS A 223 -1.04 18.61 21.36
N PRO A 224 -1.10 18.45 22.70
CA PRO A 224 -0.14 17.63 23.44
C PRO A 224 -0.08 16.20 22.89
N GLY A 225 1.12 15.65 22.78
CA GLY A 225 1.38 14.29 22.33
C GLY A 225 2.08 13.47 23.42
N ASN A 226 1.88 12.16 23.41
CA ASN A 226 2.59 11.22 24.30
C ASN A 226 4.07 11.02 23.92
N THR A 227 4.51 11.56 22.77
CA THR A 227 5.90 11.53 22.30
C THR A 227 6.26 12.86 21.63
N LYS A 228 7.56 13.21 21.61
CA LYS A 228 8.05 14.39 20.88
C LYS A 228 7.64 14.36 19.40
N LYS A 229 7.74 13.20 18.76
CA LYS A 229 7.34 13.01 17.35
C LYS A 229 5.87 13.32 17.12
N GLN A 230 4.99 12.85 18.00
CA GLN A 230 3.56 13.13 17.91
C GLN A 230 3.25 14.62 18.14
N ALA A 231 3.92 15.25 19.11
CA ALA A 231 3.76 16.66 19.40
C ALA A 231 4.16 17.54 18.19
N GLU A 232 5.31 17.27 17.58
CA GLU A 232 5.77 17.96 16.37
C GLU A 232 4.82 17.76 15.19
N MET A 233 4.31 16.54 15.01
CA MET A 233 3.33 16.22 13.98
C MET A 233 2.04 17.01 14.18
N ASN A 234 1.57 17.14 15.43
CA ASN A 234 0.37 17.90 15.77
C ASN A 234 0.56 19.40 15.50
N ALA A 235 1.74 19.96 15.81
CA ALA A 235 2.07 21.36 15.50
C ALA A 235 2.11 21.60 13.99
N ALA A 236 2.78 20.72 13.25
CA ALA A 236 2.86 20.79 11.79
C ALA A 236 1.47 20.74 11.14
N LYS A 237 0.59 19.88 11.64
CA LYS A 237 -0.80 19.79 11.17
C LYS A 237 -1.57 21.09 11.38
N SER A 238 -1.46 21.69 12.57
CA SER A 238 -2.16 22.95 12.89
C SER A 238 -1.74 24.09 11.96
N ALA A 239 -0.43 24.22 11.69
CA ALA A 239 0.07 25.21 10.74
C ALA A 239 -0.37 24.90 9.30
N PHE A 240 -0.29 23.65 8.87
CA PHE A 240 -0.68 23.25 7.51
C PHE A 240 -2.16 23.54 7.23
N GLU A 241 -3.05 23.23 8.17
CA GLU A 241 -4.48 23.54 8.05
C GLU A 241 -4.74 25.05 7.98
N HIS A 242 -3.96 25.86 8.70
CA HIS A 242 -4.09 27.32 8.64
C HIS A 242 -3.71 27.87 7.27
N PHE A 243 -2.53 27.52 6.75
CA PHE A 243 -2.08 28.00 5.44
C PHE A 243 -2.91 27.45 4.27
N LYS A 244 -3.42 26.22 4.38
CA LYS A 244 -4.33 25.64 3.38
C LYS A 244 -5.65 26.42 3.22
N ASN A 245 -6.08 27.13 4.25
CA ASN A 245 -7.31 27.93 4.21
C ASN A 245 -7.06 29.39 3.80
N ILE A 246 -5.81 29.81 3.65
CA ILE A 246 -5.41 31.18 3.32
C ILE A 246 -4.92 31.31 1.87
N CYS A 247 -4.37 30.23 1.30
CA CYS A 247 -3.98 30.12 -0.11
C CYS A 247 -5.09 29.46 -0.95
#